data_AF-A0A2N0QMK8-F1
#
_entry.id   AF-A0A2N0QMK8-F1
#
_cell.length_a   1.000
_cell.length_b   1.000
_cell.length_c   1.000
_cell.angle_alpha   90.00
_cell.angle_beta   90.00
_cell.angle_gamma   90.00
#
_symmetry.space_group_name_H-M   'P 1'
#
loop_
_entity.id
_entity.type
_entity.pdbx_description
1 polymer ?
#
loop_
_entity_poly.entity_id
_entity_poly.type
_entity_poly.pdbx_seq_one_letter_code
_entity_poly.pdbx_strand_id
1 'polypeptide(L)'
;MFAHGFNINFGQIVPPADVDVFLVAPKGPGHLVRRTYVQGAGVPALFAIFQDATGEARDLALAYGKGIGAARAGMLETTFKEETETDLFGEQAVLCGGTTQLVKYGFETLVEAGYQPELAYFETLHELKLIVDLMYEGGMATMRYSISDTAEWGDYVSGPRIIDPSVKERMKDVLTDIQNGTFAKDWINENETGRPRYTEYKKAGAEHQIEEVGSKLREMMPFINEGKKKEKIEIAKQLERLGVTIIEAGFPASSPGDFDAVNRIAGTEKNSIVTGLARCVQKDIDTTWEALKVAEQPHIHVFLATSPIHMEYKLKKSPEQVLEQAVEAVKYAKK
;
A
#
# COMPACT_ATOMS: atom_id res chain seq x y z
N MET A 1 10.92 -8.48 19.49
CA MET A 1 11.28 -7.42 18.52
C MET A 1 10.02 -6.81 17.95
N PHE A 2 9.97 -5.48 17.84
CA PHE A 2 8.83 -4.73 17.27
C PHE A 2 9.27 -3.86 16.09
N ALA A 3 8.34 -3.55 15.17
CA ALA A 3 8.56 -2.55 14.13
C ALA A 3 7.96 -1.17 14.47
N HIS A 4 7.21 -1.09 15.57
CA HIS A 4 6.59 0.11 16.12
C HIS A 4 6.34 -0.09 17.62
N GLY A 5 6.51 0.96 18.41
CA GLY A 5 6.50 0.91 19.88
C GLY A 5 5.12 0.85 20.54
N PHE A 6 4.01 1.05 19.81
CA PHE A 6 2.64 1.20 20.35
C PHE A 6 2.30 0.25 21.51
N ASN A 7 2.44 -1.06 21.31
CA ASN A 7 2.00 -2.05 22.29
C ASN A 7 2.81 -2.00 23.60
N ILE A 8 4.11 -1.71 23.51
CA ILE A 8 4.98 -1.58 24.68
C ILE A 8 4.75 -0.22 25.35
N ASN A 9 4.70 0.86 24.56
CA ASN A 9 4.56 2.23 25.07
C ASN A 9 3.23 2.46 25.78
N PHE A 10 2.14 1.87 25.28
CA PHE A 10 0.80 1.96 25.89
C PHE A 10 0.42 0.74 26.75
N GLY A 11 1.39 -0.09 27.12
CA GLY A 11 1.20 -1.18 28.09
C GLY A 11 0.22 -2.29 27.65
N GLN A 12 -0.01 -2.45 26.34
CA GLN A 12 -0.83 -3.54 25.81
C GLN A 12 -0.11 -4.89 25.86
N ILE A 13 1.23 -4.85 25.83
CA ILE A 13 2.09 -6.03 26.04
C ILE A 13 3.06 -5.69 27.17
N VAL A 14 3.08 -6.54 28.20
CA VAL A 14 4.07 -6.51 29.28
C VAL A 14 5.01 -7.70 29.07
N PRO A 15 6.25 -7.48 28.61
CA PRO A 15 7.17 -8.58 28.35
C PRO A 15 7.70 -9.18 29.66
N PRO A 16 8.03 -10.48 29.69
CA PRO A 16 8.79 -11.09 30.78
C PRO A 16 10.15 -10.39 31.00
N ALA A 17 10.69 -10.40 32.22
CA ALA A 17 11.94 -9.69 32.55
C ALA A 17 13.21 -10.35 31.98
N ASP A 18 13.11 -11.58 31.49
CA ASP A 18 14.22 -12.41 31.02
C ASP A 18 14.38 -12.45 29.49
N VAL A 19 13.69 -11.58 28.76
CA VAL A 19 13.78 -11.50 27.28
C VAL A 19 14.29 -10.16 26.78
N ASP A 20 15.03 -10.12 25.68
CA ASP A 20 15.36 -8.85 25.04
C ASP A 20 14.15 -8.23 24.34
N VAL A 21 13.97 -6.93 24.50
CA VAL A 21 12.90 -6.17 23.87
C VAL A 21 13.50 -4.93 23.22
N PHE A 22 13.51 -4.97 21.89
CA PHE A 22 13.96 -3.86 21.05
C PHE A 22 13.01 -3.66 19.88
N LEU A 23 13.10 -2.49 19.24
CA LEU A 23 12.45 -2.21 17.97
C LEU A 23 13.46 -1.85 16.88
N VAL A 24 13.08 -2.11 15.65
CA VAL A 24 13.67 -1.54 14.43
C VAL A 24 12.52 -1.06 13.57
N ALA A 25 12.37 0.26 13.44
CA ALA A 25 11.24 0.92 12.78
C ALA A 25 11.69 1.62 11.49
N PRO A 26 11.60 0.97 10.31
CA PRO A 26 11.79 1.64 9.02
C PRO A 26 10.81 2.81 8.87
N LYS A 27 11.32 3.98 8.52
CA LYS A 27 10.53 5.20 8.32
C LYS A 27 10.00 5.23 6.88
N GLY A 28 9.16 4.25 6.56
CA GLY A 28 8.50 4.16 5.27
C GLY A 28 7.61 2.92 5.13
N PRO A 29 6.67 2.91 4.16
CA PRO A 29 5.78 1.78 3.90
C PRO A 29 6.55 0.47 3.60
N GLY A 30 6.06 -0.66 4.11
CA GLY A 30 6.76 -1.95 4.01
C GLY A 30 7.10 -2.40 2.58
N HIS A 31 6.22 -2.13 1.60
CA HIS A 31 6.50 -2.44 0.19
C HIS A 31 7.67 -1.60 -0.37
N LEU A 32 7.86 -0.36 0.11
CA LEU A 32 9.01 0.47 -0.24
C LEU A 32 10.28 -0.01 0.43
N VAL A 33 10.22 -0.49 1.68
CA VAL A 33 11.37 -1.12 2.35
C VAL A 33 11.95 -2.24 1.47
N ARG A 34 11.09 -3.14 0.97
CA ARG A 34 11.53 -4.22 0.08
C ARG A 34 12.04 -3.70 -1.27
N ARG A 35 11.30 -2.78 -1.91
CA ARG A 35 11.67 -2.27 -3.24
C ARG A 35 13.03 -1.58 -3.23
N THR A 36 13.25 -0.70 -2.26
CA THR A 36 14.51 0.02 -2.09
C THR A 36 15.65 -0.93 -1.74
N TYR A 37 15.41 -1.97 -0.93
CA TYR A 37 16.39 -3.01 -0.64
C TYR A 37 16.88 -3.73 -1.90
N VAL A 38 15.95 -4.15 -2.77
CA VAL A 38 16.27 -4.86 -4.02
C VAL A 38 17.03 -3.95 -4.99
N GLN A 39 16.78 -2.64 -4.95
CA GLN A 39 17.51 -1.63 -5.72
C GLN A 39 18.91 -1.31 -5.16
N GLY A 40 19.36 -2.01 -4.11
CA GLY A 40 20.67 -1.78 -3.49
C GLY A 40 20.73 -0.61 -2.51
N ALA A 41 19.62 0.10 -2.30
CA ALA A 41 19.49 1.17 -1.32
C ALA A 41 18.81 0.66 -0.03
N GLY A 42 18.44 1.55 0.89
CA GLY A 42 17.67 1.24 2.10
C GLY A 42 16.67 2.34 2.45
N VAL A 43 15.66 2.00 3.25
CA VAL A 43 14.81 3.00 3.93
C VAL A 43 15.43 3.25 5.30
N PRO A 44 15.67 4.52 5.72
CA PRO A 44 16.19 4.81 7.06
C PRO A 44 15.33 4.17 8.14
N ALA A 45 15.94 3.76 9.25
CA ALA A 45 15.20 3.21 10.38
C ALA A 45 15.61 3.85 11.70
N LEU A 46 14.66 3.89 12.63
CA LEU A 46 14.95 4.10 14.03
C LEU A 46 15.18 2.74 14.70
N PHE A 47 15.99 2.70 15.75
CA PHE A 47 16.07 1.54 16.65
C PHE A 47 16.03 1.99 18.10
N ALA A 48 15.43 1.18 18.97
CA ALA A 48 15.37 1.45 20.40
C ALA A 48 15.44 0.17 21.21
N ILE A 49 16.01 0.24 22.41
CA ILE A 49 16.07 -0.84 23.37
C ILE A 49 15.15 -0.49 24.54
N PHE A 50 14.16 -1.34 24.79
CA PHE A 50 13.27 -1.24 25.95
C PHE A 50 13.78 -2.09 27.12
N GLN A 51 14.25 -3.30 26.81
CA GLN A 51 14.79 -4.25 27.77
C GLN A 51 15.98 -5.00 27.16
N ASP A 52 17.06 -5.11 27.91
CA ASP A 52 18.29 -5.81 27.53
C ASP A 52 18.62 -6.84 28.61
N ALA A 53 18.03 -8.03 28.49
CA ALA A 53 18.19 -9.12 29.45
C ALA A 53 19.49 -9.91 29.20
N THR A 54 19.95 -9.95 27.95
CA THR A 54 21.16 -10.69 27.56
C THR A 54 22.42 -9.83 27.60
N GLY A 55 22.30 -8.51 27.47
CA GLY A 55 23.42 -7.59 27.25
C GLY A 55 23.79 -7.41 25.77
N GLU A 56 23.06 -8.06 24.85
CA GLU A 56 23.30 -8.04 23.41
C GLU A 56 22.14 -7.41 22.61
N ALA A 57 21.08 -6.93 23.26
CA ALA A 57 19.87 -6.43 22.58
C ALA A 57 20.18 -5.32 21.55
N ARG A 58 21.14 -4.46 21.89
CA ARG A 58 21.58 -3.36 21.01
C ARG A 58 22.25 -3.86 19.75
N ASP A 59 23.19 -4.79 19.88
CA ASP A 59 23.91 -5.36 18.74
C ASP A 59 22.96 -6.16 17.86
N LEU A 60 22.01 -6.88 18.46
CA LEU A 60 20.96 -7.59 17.73
C LEU A 60 20.04 -6.63 16.96
N ALA A 61 19.64 -5.49 17.55
CA ALA A 61 18.83 -4.48 16.87
C ALA A 61 19.56 -3.89 15.65
N LEU A 62 20.85 -3.54 15.81
CA LEU A 62 21.68 -3.03 14.72
C LEU A 62 21.91 -4.08 13.63
N ALA A 63 22.19 -5.32 14.01
CA ALA A 63 22.35 -6.44 13.08
C ALA A 63 21.07 -6.69 12.28
N TYR A 64 19.91 -6.65 12.95
CA TYR A 64 18.61 -6.77 12.30
C TYR A 64 18.36 -5.63 11.30
N GLY A 65 18.59 -4.38 11.73
CA GLY A 65 18.45 -3.21 10.87
C GLY A 65 19.38 -3.23 9.64
N LYS A 66 20.61 -3.76 9.81
CA LYS A 66 21.51 -4.05 8.68
C LYS A 66 20.95 -5.15 7.78
N GLY A 67 20.40 -6.22 8.34
CA GLY A 67 19.80 -7.34 7.61
C GLY A 67 18.67 -6.91 6.68
N ILE A 68 17.81 -5.99 7.13
CA ILE A 68 16.72 -5.42 6.32
C ILE A 68 17.18 -4.24 5.44
N GLY A 69 18.47 -3.92 5.43
CA GLY A 69 19.10 -2.89 4.59
C GLY A 69 18.92 -1.45 5.05
N ALA A 70 18.29 -1.20 6.20
CA ALA A 70 18.11 0.15 6.73
C ALA A 70 19.45 0.87 6.98
N ALA A 71 20.47 0.12 7.43
CA ALA A 71 21.82 0.64 7.63
C ALA A 71 22.50 1.17 6.35
N ARG A 72 21.97 0.91 5.15
CA ARG A 72 22.47 1.50 3.89
C ARG A 72 22.11 2.98 3.77
N ALA A 73 20.97 3.39 4.36
CA ALA A 73 20.52 4.78 4.38
C ALA A 73 20.86 5.47 5.71
N GLY A 74 20.75 4.73 6.81
CA GLY A 74 21.08 5.22 8.15
C GLY A 74 20.19 4.61 9.22
N MET A 75 20.77 4.41 10.40
CA MET A 75 20.03 4.03 11.60
C MET A 75 20.26 5.05 12.70
N LEU A 76 19.18 5.50 13.32
CA LEU A 76 19.22 6.45 14.43
C LEU A 76 18.64 5.81 15.69
N GLU A 77 19.34 5.96 16.81
CA GLU A 77 18.90 5.47 18.11
C GLU A 77 17.80 6.39 18.67
N THR A 78 16.77 5.78 19.27
CA THR A 78 15.62 6.48 19.87
C THR A 78 15.12 5.71 21.10
N THR A 79 13.96 6.08 21.62
CA THR A 79 13.22 5.35 22.66
C THR A 79 11.89 4.83 22.10
N PHE A 80 11.31 3.82 22.76
CA PHE A 80 9.96 3.35 22.40
C PHE A 80 8.92 4.47 22.47
N LYS A 81 9.06 5.40 23.43
CA LYS A 81 8.17 6.55 23.57
C LYS A 81 8.31 7.53 22.41
N GLU A 82 9.53 7.97 22.13
CA GLU A 82 9.80 8.92 21.03
C GLU A 82 9.40 8.33 19.68
N GLU A 83 9.74 7.07 19.40
CA GLU A 83 9.33 6.39 18.17
C GLU A 83 7.81 6.33 18.06
N THR A 84 7.12 5.89 19.11
CA THR A 84 5.65 5.76 19.08
C THR A 84 4.98 7.11 18.85
N GLU A 85 5.35 8.13 19.61
CA GLU A 85 4.70 9.44 19.56
C GLU A 85 4.97 10.16 18.24
N THR A 86 6.21 10.12 17.76
CA THR A 86 6.58 10.80 16.51
C THR A 86 6.05 10.10 15.26
N ASP A 87 6.00 8.77 15.26
CA ASP A 87 5.45 7.98 14.16
C ASP A 87 3.95 8.23 14.01
N LEU A 88 3.18 8.08 15.11
CA LEU A 88 1.74 8.37 15.15
C LEU A 88 1.43 9.82 14.77
N PHE A 89 2.24 10.78 15.23
CA PHE A 89 2.06 12.18 14.86
C PHE A 89 2.32 12.41 13.37
N GLY A 90 3.41 11.86 12.85
CA GLY A 90 3.80 12.01 11.45
C GLY A 90 2.72 11.50 10.50
N GLU A 91 2.16 10.31 10.74
CA GLU A 91 1.10 9.74 9.90
C GLU A 91 -0.23 10.50 10.02
N GLN A 92 -0.62 10.94 11.21
CA GLN A 92 -1.88 11.66 11.40
C GLN A 92 -1.84 13.08 10.85
N ALA A 93 -0.79 13.83 11.15
CA ALA A 93 -0.73 15.26 10.87
C ALA A 93 -0.17 15.60 9.48
N VAL A 94 0.68 14.74 8.89
CA VAL A 94 1.41 15.07 7.66
C VAL A 94 1.31 13.96 6.61
N LEU A 95 1.90 12.80 6.85
CA LEU A 95 2.20 11.80 5.83
C LEU A 95 0.93 11.14 5.25
N CYS A 96 -0.09 10.95 6.09
CA CYS A 96 -1.37 10.36 5.68
C CYS A 96 -2.49 11.40 5.83
N GLY A 97 -2.93 11.68 7.05
CA GLY A 97 -4.14 12.50 7.29
C GLY A 97 -4.05 13.89 6.66
N GLY A 98 -2.97 14.64 6.96
CA GLY A 98 -2.75 15.98 6.39
C GLY A 98 -2.66 15.99 4.86
N THR A 99 -1.79 15.16 4.28
CA THR A 99 -1.58 15.11 2.82
C THR A 99 -2.85 14.69 2.08
N THR A 100 -3.49 13.60 2.48
CA THR A 100 -4.69 13.10 1.80
C THR A 100 -5.86 14.08 1.89
N GLN A 101 -6.01 14.78 3.02
CA GLN A 101 -7.04 15.79 3.17
C GLN A 101 -6.76 17.05 2.33
N LEU A 102 -5.50 17.50 2.25
CA LEU A 102 -5.09 18.62 1.40
C LEU A 102 -5.38 18.33 -0.08
N VAL A 103 -5.00 17.13 -0.55
CA VAL A 103 -5.28 16.68 -1.92
C VAL A 103 -6.78 16.66 -2.20
N LYS A 104 -7.57 16.05 -1.30
CA LYS A 104 -9.03 15.96 -1.46
C LYS A 104 -9.67 17.33 -1.57
N TYR A 105 -9.39 18.25 -0.65
CA TYR A 105 -9.95 19.59 -0.69
C TYR A 105 -9.46 20.41 -1.88
N GLY A 106 -8.21 20.25 -2.32
CA GLY A 106 -7.74 20.84 -3.56
C GLY A 106 -8.53 20.34 -4.77
N PHE A 107 -8.72 19.02 -4.88
CA PHE A 107 -9.49 18.40 -5.95
C PHE A 107 -10.95 18.85 -5.95
N GLU A 108 -11.63 18.77 -4.80
CA GLU A 108 -13.02 19.18 -4.60
C GLU A 108 -13.20 20.65 -4.99
N THR A 109 -12.33 21.55 -4.52
CA THR A 109 -12.38 22.99 -4.84
C THR A 109 -12.37 23.25 -6.34
N LEU A 110 -11.52 22.54 -7.09
CA LEU A 110 -11.44 22.70 -8.55
C LEU A 110 -12.69 22.13 -9.24
N VAL A 111 -13.13 20.94 -8.86
CA VAL A 111 -14.31 20.32 -9.49
C VAL A 111 -15.58 21.12 -9.20
N GLU A 112 -15.77 21.59 -7.97
CA GLU A 112 -16.90 22.43 -7.56
C GLU A 112 -16.92 23.78 -8.30
N ALA A 113 -15.75 24.31 -8.66
CA ALA A 113 -15.62 25.50 -9.51
C ALA A 113 -15.90 25.23 -11.00
N GLY A 114 -16.17 23.98 -11.39
CA GLY A 114 -16.53 23.58 -12.75
C GLY A 114 -15.35 23.19 -13.64
N TYR A 115 -14.15 23.00 -13.08
CA TYR A 115 -13.01 22.47 -13.82
C TYR A 115 -13.18 20.96 -14.09
N GLN A 116 -12.50 20.47 -15.13
CA GLN A 116 -12.54 19.05 -15.48
C GLN A 116 -11.92 18.20 -14.35
N PRO A 117 -12.57 17.12 -13.90
CA PRO A 117 -12.03 16.26 -12.84
C PRO A 117 -10.66 15.68 -13.18
N GLU A 118 -10.39 15.36 -14.44
CA GLU A 118 -9.10 14.85 -14.89
C GLU A 118 -7.99 15.89 -14.69
N LEU A 119 -8.26 17.15 -15.04
CA LEU A 119 -7.32 18.24 -14.82
C LEU A 119 -7.11 18.50 -13.33
N ALA A 120 -8.19 18.52 -12.54
CA ALA A 120 -8.10 18.67 -11.09
C ALA A 120 -7.23 17.55 -10.47
N TYR A 121 -7.36 16.31 -10.93
CA TYR A 121 -6.51 15.19 -10.49
C TYR A 121 -5.02 15.42 -10.80
N PHE A 122 -4.70 15.90 -12.01
CA PHE A 122 -3.32 16.18 -12.40
C PHE A 122 -2.68 17.23 -11.48
N GLU A 123 -3.37 18.36 -11.33
CA GLU A 123 -2.90 19.52 -10.56
C GLU A 123 -2.76 19.22 -9.06
N THR A 124 -3.64 18.39 -8.49
CA THR A 124 -3.76 18.27 -7.02
C THR A 124 -3.19 16.98 -6.45
N LEU A 125 -3.00 15.93 -7.26
CA LEU A 125 -2.44 14.65 -6.81
C LEU A 125 -1.25 14.18 -7.66
N HIS A 126 -1.37 14.20 -8.99
CA HIS A 126 -0.30 13.68 -9.84
C HIS A 126 1.01 14.46 -9.68
N GLU A 127 0.94 15.79 -9.78
CA GLU A 127 2.11 16.66 -9.69
C GLU A 127 2.69 16.76 -8.28
N LEU A 128 1.89 16.48 -7.25
CA LEU A 128 2.38 16.45 -5.86
C LEU A 128 3.57 15.50 -5.70
N LYS A 129 3.58 14.37 -6.43
CA LYS A 129 4.74 13.46 -6.43
C LYS A 129 6.01 14.16 -6.90
N LEU A 130 5.94 14.95 -7.96
CA LEU A 130 7.13 15.61 -8.55
C LEU A 130 7.69 16.67 -7.58
N ILE A 131 6.81 17.44 -6.95
CA ILE A 131 7.19 18.44 -5.94
C ILE A 131 7.84 17.76 -4.72
N VAL A 132 7.24 16.68 -4.22
CA VAL A 132 7.79 15.91 -3.09
C VAL A 132 9.11 15.22 -3.45
N ASP A 133 9.28 14.72 -4.67
CA ASP A 133 10.54 14.15 -5.14
C ASP A 133 11.66 15.21 -5.11
N LEU A 134 11.41 16.44 -5.59
CA LEU A 134 12.38 17.53 -5.52
C LEU A 134 12.73 17.92 -4.07
N MET A 135 11.72 17.96 -3.19
CA MET A 135 11.95 18.20 -1.75
C MET A 135 12.76 17.08 -1.11
N TYR A 136 12.54 15.83 -1.50
CA TYR A 136 13.27 14.68 -1.02
C TYR A 136 14.74 14.70 -1.49
N GLU A 137 14.99 15.08 -2.74
CA GLU A 137 16.33 15.12 -3.33
C GLU A 137 17.20 16.27 -2.82
N GLY A 138 16.61 17.45 -2.57
CA GLY A 138 17.38 18.66 -2.27
C GLY A 138 16.72 19.66 -1.32
N GLY A 139 15.64 19.28 -0.64
CA GLY A 139 14.91 20.15 0.27
C GLY A 139 14.05 21.22 -0.42
N MET A 140 13.37 22.04 0.39
CA MET A 140 12.45 23.08 -0.10
C MET A 140 13.14 24.11 -1.00
N ALA A 141 14.41 24.42 -0.76
CA ALA A 141 15.17 25.36 -1.58
C ALA A 141 15.39 24.84 -3.00
N THR A 142 15.71 23.55 -3.16
CA THR A 142 15.88 22.92 -4.48
C THR A 142 14.55 22.83 -5.22
N MET A 143 13.47 22.49 -4.50
CA MET A 143 12.13 22.51 -5.07
C MET A 143 11.77 23.91 -5.59
N ARG A 144 11.96 24.96 -4.79
CA ARG A 144 11.66 26.34 -5.18
C ARG A 144 12.53 26.86 -6.32
N TYR A 145 13.80 26.47 -6.36
CA TYR A 145 14.68 26.75 -7.49
C TYR A 145 14.21 26.10 -8.80
N SER A 146 13.50 24.97 -8.71
CA SER A 146 13.09 24.18 -9.88
C SER A 146 11.73 24.59 -10.46
N ILE A 147 10.89 25.28 -9.68
CA ILE A 147 9.60 25.82 -10.14
C ILE A 147 9.77 27.22 -10.74
N SER A 148 8.74 27.75 -11.39
CA SER A 148 8.79 29.12 -11.93
C SER A 148 8.67 30.17 -10.82
N ASP A 149 9.19 31.37 -11.04
CA ASP A 149 9.04 32.52 -10.12
C ASP A 149 7.57 32.83 -9.78
N THR A 150 6.64 32.55 -10.72
CA THR A 150 5.20 32.72 -10.48
C THR A 150 4.68 31.70 -9.46
N ALA A 151 5.12 30.44 -9.57
CA ALA A 151 4.76 29.39 -8.62
C ALA A 151 5.42 29.63 -7.25
N GLU A 152 6.68 30.07 -7.21
CA GLU A 152 7.38 30.41 -5.97
C GLU A 152 6.71 31.59 -5.25
N TRP A 153 6.36 32.66 -5.96
CA TRP A 153 5.57 33.75 -5.39
C TRP A 153 4.21 33.26 -4.86
N GLY A 154 3.53 32.40 -5.63
CA GLY A 154 2.26 31.78 -5.26
C GLY A 154 2.36 30.97 -3.96
N ASP A 155 3.41 30.16 -3.79
CA ASP A 155 3.74 29.42 -2.57
C ASP A 155 3.83 30.38 -1.38
N TYR A 156 4.66 31.42 -1.46
CA TYR A 156 4.86 32.35 -0.34
C TYR A 156 3.60 33.07 0.11
N VAL A 157 2.72 33.48 -0.82
CA VAL A 157 1.54 34.28 -0.48
C VAL A 157 0.30 33.44 -0.17
N SER A 158 0.21 32.23 -0.72
CA SER A 158 -0.97 31.37 -0.55
C SER A 158 -0.76 30.28 0.51
N GLY A 159 0.48 29.77 0.65
CA GLY A 159 0.82 28.75 1.65
C GLY A 159 0.35 29.12 3.05
N PRO A 160 0.73 30.27 3.62
CA PRO A 160 0.29 30.71 4.94
C PRO A 160 -1.21 31.04 5.05
N ARG A 161 -1.93 31.19 3.92
CA ARG A 161 -3.39 31.37 3.91
C ARG A 161 -4.14 30.04 4.03
N ILE A 162 -3.56 28.97 3.49
CA ILE A 162 -4.11 27.60 3.59
C ILE A 162 -3.63 26.94 4.89
N ILE A 163 -2.33 27.02 5.17
CA ILE A 163 -1.67 26.50 6.37
C ILE A 163 -1.32 27.68 7.29
N ASP A 164 -2.34 28.20 7.97
CA ASP A 164 -2.19 29.32 8.90
C ASP A 164 -1.69 28.86 10.29
N PRO A 165 -1.40 29.79 11.23
CA PRO A 165 -0.98 29.42 12.58
C PRO A 165 -1.98 28.53 13.35
N SER A 166 -3.26 28.55 13.00
CA SER A 166 -4.27 27.70 13.63
C SER A 166 -4.08 26.21 13.26
N VAL A 167 -3.54 25.91 12.08
CA VAL A 167 -3.15 24.53 11.71
C VAL A 167 -2.08 24.00 12.66
N LYS A 168 -1.10 24.85 13.01
CA LYS A 168 -0.05 24.46 13.95
C LYS A 168 -0.60 24.17 15.35
N GLU A 169 -1.59 24.94 15.81
CA GLU A 169 -2.26 24.63 17.08
C GLU A 169 -3.01 23.29 17.01
N ARG A 170 -3.74 23.01 15.93
CA ARG A 170 -4.38 21.68 15.73
C ARG A 170 -3.37 20.53 15.70
N MET A 171 -2.18 20.74 15.13
CA MET A 171 -1.11 19.74 15.18
C MET A 171 -0.65 19.47 16.63
N LYS A 172 -0.58 20.51 17.48
CA LYS A 172 -0.28 20.31 18.91
C LYS A 172 -1.38 19.55 19.64
N ASP A 173 -2.64 19.79 19.29
CA ASP A 173 -3.77 19.05 19.87
C ASP A 173 -3.65 17.56 19.52
N VAL A 174 -3.40 17.22 18.25
CA VAL A 174 -3.15 15.83 17.80
C VAL A 174 -1.98 15.20 18.57
N LEU A 175 -0.85 15.93 18.70
CA LEU A 175 0.29 15.44 19.46
C LEU A 175 -0.05 15.21 20.94
N THR A 176 -0.86 16.10 21.53
CA THR A 176 -1.30 15.99 22.93
C THR A 176 -2.16 14.74 23.13
N ASP A 177 -3.10 14.47 22.22
CA ASP A 177 -3.96 13.28 22.26
C ASP A 177 -3.18 11.96 22.08
N ILE A 178 -2.07 12.00 21.35
CA ILE A 178 -1.14 10.87 21.24
C ILE A 178 -0.39 10.69 22.58
N GLN A 179 0.22 11.76 23.09
CA GLN A 179 1.06 11.73 24.30
C GLN A 179 0.29 11.35 25.57
N ASN A 180 -0.97 11.78 25.68
CA ASN A 180 -1.82 11.46 26.82
C ASN A 180 -2.58 10.11 26.67
N GLY A 181 -2.39 9.42 25.53
CA GLY A 181 -2.99 8.12 25.23
C GLY A 181 -4.47 8.15 24.82
N THR A 182 -5.05 9.31 24.54
CA THR A 182 -6.42 9.45 24.04
C THR A 182 -6.60 8.75 22.71
N PHE A 183 -5.69 8.99 21.76
CA PHE A 183 -5.70 8.30 20.46
C PHE A 183 -5.58 6.78 20.63
N ALA A 184 -4.65 6.31 21.47
CA ALA A 184 -4.43 4.88 21.67
C ALA A 184 -5.68 4.18 22.23
N LYS A 185 -6.35 4.78 23.22
CA LYS A 185 -7.59 4.26 23.79
C LYS A 185 -8.71 4.19 22.77
N ASP A 186 -8.89 5.25 21.96
CA ASP A 186 -9.91 5.29 20.91
C ASP A 186 -9.64 4.21 19.84
N TRP A 187 -8.39 4.07 19.40
CA TRP A 187 -8.00 3.08 18.41
C TRP A 187 -8.16 1.64 18.90
N ILE A 188 -7.78 1.34 20.15
CA ILE A 188 -7.98 0.01 20.75
C ILE A 188 -9.47 -0.33 20.80
N ASN A 189 -10.30 0.59 21.31
CA ASN A 189 -11.75 0.39 21.39
C ASN A 189 -12.38 0.21 19.99
N GLU A 190 -11.97 1.01 19.00
CA GLU A 190 -12.41 0.86 17.61
C GLU A 190 -12.08 -0.54 17.07
N ASN A 191 -10.94 -1.11 17.42
CA ASN A 191 -10.57 -2.48 17.04
C ASN A 191 -11.41 -3.55 17.74
N GLU A 192 -11.58 -3.45 19.07
CA GLU A 192 -12.32 -4.41 19.88
C GLU A 192 -13.81 -4.46 19.52
N THR A 193 -14.35 -3.33 19.05
CA THR A 193 -15.75 -3.20 18.62
C THR A 193 -16.00 -3.57 17.15
N GLY A 194 -14.99 -4.09 16.45
CA GLY A 194 -15.14 -4.55 15.07
C GLY A 194 -15.01 -3.47 13.99
N ARG A 195 -14.40 -2.32 14.33
CA ARG A 195 -13.98 -1.26 13.39
C ARG A 195 -15.12 -0.57 12.59
N PRO A 196 -16.24 -0.18 13.21
CA PRO A 196 -17.37 0.41 12.50
C PRO A 196 -17.01 1.73 11.79
N ARG A 197 -16.43 2.72 12.49
CA ARG A 197 -16.06 4.02 11.91
C ARG A 197 -14.95 3.87 10.89
N TYR A 198 -13.95 3.05 11.20
CA TYR A 198 -12.85 2.77 10.26
C TYR A 198 -13.38 2.20 8.94
N THR A 199 -14.34 1.27 9.00
CA THR A 199 -14.94 0.66 7.80
C THR A 199 -15.74 1.69 6.99
N GLU A 200 -16.48 2.56 7.66
CA GLU A 200 -17.20 3.67 7.03
C GLU A 200 -16.25 4.64 6.33
N TYR A 201 -15.21 5.13 7.03
CA TYR A 201 -14.22 6.02 6.43
C TYR A 201 -13.51 5.41 5.23
N LYS A 202 -13.17 4.12 5.32
CA LYS A 202 -12.53 3.39 4.22
C LYS A 202 -13.46 3.31 3.00
N LYS A 203 -14.75 3.03 3.22
CA LYS A 203 -15.75 2.99 2.14
C LYS A 203 -15.90 4.37 1.50
N ALA A 204 -16.11 5.41 2.29
CA ALA A 204 -16.27 6.78 1.80
C ALA A 204 -15.03 7.26 1.02
N GLY A 205 -13.82 6.92 1.49
CA GLY A 205 -12.59 7.24 0.78
C GLY A 205 -12.47 6.52 -0.57
N ALA A 206 -12.86 5.23 -0.63
CA ALA A 206 -12.82 4.45 -1.87
C ALA A 206 -13.88 4.90 -2.90
N GLU A 207 -15.00 5.46 -2.44
CA GLU A 207 -16.09 5.95 -3.29
C GLU A 207 -15.89 7.42 -3.71
N HIS A 208 -14.83 8.09 -3.26
CA HIS A 208 -14.56 9.48 -3.63
C HIS A 208 -14.23 9.61 -5.11
N GLN A 209 -14.72 10.68 -5.76
CA GLN A 209 -14.56 10.90 -7.21
C GLN A 209 -13.09 10.89 -7.67
N ILE A 210 -12.17 11.38 -6.82
CA ILE A 210 -10.73 11.37 -7.12
C ILE A 210 -10.18 9.96 -7.38
N GLU A 211 -10.73 8.93 -6.74
CA GLU A 211 -10.30 7.54 -6.93
C GLU A 211 -10.83 6.97 -8.24
N GLU A 212 -12.07 7.29 -8.62
CA GLU A 212 -12.64 6.89 -9.90
C GLU A 212 -11.83 7.49 -11.07
N VAL A 213 -11.62 8.81 -11.03
CA VAL A 213 -10.86 9.54 -12.04
C VAL A 213 -9.41 9.06 -12.08
N GLY A 214 -8.78 8.99 -10.90
CA GLY A 214 -7.39 8.59 -10.75
C GLY A 214 -7.11 7.17 -11.23
N SER A 215 -8.04 6.24 -11.01
CA SER A 215 -7.91 4.86 -11.50
C SER A 215 -7.79 4.82 -13.03
N LYS A 216 -8.71 5.51 -13.73
CA LYS A 216 -8.73 5.59 -15.21
C LYS A 216 -7.46 6.25 -15.75
N LEU A 217 -7.05 7.37 -15.16
CA LEU A 217 -5.85 8.08 -15.60
C LEU A 217 -4.57 7.26 -15.40
N ARG A 218 -4.41 6.61 -14.23
CA ARG A 218 -3.22 5.78 -13.95
C ARG A 218 -3.17 4.54 -14.84
N GLU A 219 -4.30 3.99 -15.26
CA GLU A 219 -4.35 2.89 -16.22
C GLU A 219 -3.80 3.30 -17.59
N MET A 220 -3.99 4.57 -17.99
CA MET A 220 -3.48 5.11 -19.24
C MET A 220 -1.98 5.47 -19.20
N MET A 221 -1.32 5.41 -18.04
CA MET A 221 0.09 5.78 -17.84
C MET A 221 1.01 4.55 -17.88
N PRO A 222 1.75 4.30 -18.99
CA PRO A 222 2.54 3.08 -19.15
C PRO A 222 3.61 2.89 -18.08
N PHE A 223 4.25 3.98 -17.64
CA PHE A 223 5.30 3.97 -16.64
C PHE A 223 4.81 3.55 -15.24
N ILE A 224 3.54 3.77 -14.90
CA ILE A 224 2.93 3.29 -13.66
C ILE A 224 2.64 1.78 -13.77
N ASN A 225 2.11 1.36 -14.92
CA ASN A 225 1.74 -0.03 -15.16
C ASN A 225 2.97 -0.95 -15.27
N GLU A 226 4.07 -0.49 -15.87
CA GLU A 226 5.32 -1.25 -15.89
C GLU A 226 5.89 -1.51 -14.49
N GLY A 227 5.77 -0.53 -13.59
CA GLY A 227 6.16 -0.69 -12.17
C GLY A 227 5.38 -1.83 -11.51
N LYS A 228 4.04 -1.82 -11.65
CA LYS A 228 3.17 -2.89 -11.13
C LYS A 228 3.49 -4.26 -11.73
N LYS A 229 3.76 -4.30 -13.05
CA LYS A 229 4.15 -5.53 -13.75
C LYS A 229 5.46 -6.09 -13.21
N LYS A 230 6.47 -5.25 -12.98
CA LYS A 230 7.76 -5.66 -12.40
C LYS A 230 7.60 -6.22 -10.98
N GLU A 231 6.78 -5.59 -10.14
CA GLU A 231 6.54 -6.05 -8.77
C GLU A 231 5.87 -7.44 -8.73
N LYS A 232 4.84 -7.68 -9.55
CA LYS A 232 4.17 -9.00 -9.63
C LYS A 232 5.15 -10.13 -10.00
N ILE A 233 6.05 -9.88 -10.97
CA ILE A 233 7.05 -10.85 -11.41
C ILE A 233 8.08 -11.13 -10.30
N GLU A 234 8.51 -10.09 -9.59
CA GLU A 234 9.46 -10.25 -8.50
C GLU A 234 8.84 -11.08 -7.35
N ILE A 235 7.57 -10.86 -7.01
CA ILE A 235 6.86 -11.66 -6.01
C ILE A 235 6.81 -13.14 -6.45
N ALA A 236 6.45 -13.41 -7.71
CA ALA A 236 6.41 -14.77 -8.24
C ALA A 236 7.75 -15.49 -8.06
N LYS A 237 8.86 -14.85 -8.48
CA LYS A 237 10.23 -15.38 -8.31
C LYS A 237 10.58 -15.69 -6.86
N GLN A 238 10.13 -14.86 -5.92
CA GLN A 238 10.37 -15.12 -4.50
C GLN A 238 9.54 -16.31 -4.00
N LEU A 239 8.28 -16.43 -4.43
CA LEU A 239 7.44 -17.59 -4.10
C LEU A 239 8.04 -18.88 -4.65
N GLU A 240 8.54 -18.88 -5.90
CA GLU A 240 9.24 -20.03 -6.47
C GLU A 240 10.50 -20.39 -5.68
N ARG A 241 11.33 -19.41 -5.30
CA ARG A 241 12.52 -19.65 -4.46
C ARG A 241 12.18 -20.23 -3.09
N LEU A 242 11.02 -19.89 -2.54
CA LEU A 242 10.51 -20.45 -1.28
C LEU A 242 9.93 -21.86 -1.46
N GLY A 243 9.90 -22.39 -2.69
CA GLY A 243 9.35 -23.71 -2.98
C GLY A 243 7.83 -23.77 -2.96
N VAL A 244 7.15 -22.64 -3.21
CA VAL A 244 5.69 -22.60 -3.29
C VAL A 244 5.23 -23.45 -4.48
N THR A 245 4.40 -24.46 -4.21
CA THR A 245 3.95 -25.41 -5.24
C THR A 245 3.04 -24.77 -6.27
N ILE A 246 2.10 -23.90 -5.85
CA ILE A 246 1.09 -23.27 -6.72
C ILE A 246 1.12 -21.77 -6.52
N ILE A 247 1.31 -21.01 -7.60
CA ILE A 247 1.26 -19.55 -7.61
C ILE A 247 0.01 -19.12 -8.36
N GLU A 248 -0.97 -18.57 -7.65
CA GLU A 248 -2.12 -17.91 -8.28
C GLU A 248 -1.70 -16.52 -8.79
N ALA A 249 -1.42 -16.42 -10.08
CA ALA A 249 -0.76 -15.27 -10.70
C ALA A 249 -1.72 -14.12 -11.06
N GLY A 250 -3.04 -14.38 -11.00
CA GLY A 250 -4.09 -13.37 -11.23
C GLY A 250 -5.15 -13.83 -12.21
N PHE A 251 -5.91 -12.86 -12.75
CA PHE A 251 -7.06 -13.09 -13.63
C PHE A 251 -6.83 -12.48 -15.03
N PRO A 252 -6.32 -13.25 -16.02
CA PRO A 252 -5.94 -12.72 -17.34
C PRO A 252 -7.05 -11.97 -18.10
N ALA A 253 -8.31 -12.40 -17.97
CA ALA A 253 -9.42 -11.76 -18.68
C ALA A 253 -9.94 -10.46 -18.01
N SER A 254 -9.35 -10.03 -16.88
CA SER A 254 -9.74 -8.80 -16.21
C SER A 254 -9.33 -7.55 -17.00
N SER A 255 -8.13 -7.57 -17.60
CA SER A 255 -7.51 -6.45 -18.31
C SER A 255 -6.30 -6.92 -19.12
N PRO A 256 -5.87 -6.18 -20.16
CA PRO A 256 -4.62 -6.47 -20.88
C PRO A 256 -3.39 -6.46 -19.95
N GLY A 257 -3.40 -5.64 -18.90
CA GLY A 257 -2.32 -5.57 -17.92
C GLY A 257 -2.17 -6.86 -17.11
N ASP A 258 -3.27 -7.47 -16.70
CA ASP A 258 -3.25 -8.76 -15.99
C ASP A 258 -2.89 -9.92 -16.91
N PHE A 259 -3.35 -9.92 -18.16
CA PHE A 259 -2.92 -10.90 -19.16
C PHE A 259 -1.38 -10.91 -19.30
N ASP A 260 -0.79 -9.75 -19.54
CA ASP A 260 0.66 -9.61 -19.71
C ASP A 260 1.44 -10.03 -18.46
N ALA A 261 0.92 -9.70 -17.28
CA ALA A 261 1.57 -10.04 -16.01
C ALA A 261 1.58 -11.56 -15.79
N VAL A 262 0.43 -12.21 -15.97
CA VAL A 262 0.31 -13.68 -15.85
C VAL A 262 1.17 -14.38 -16.89
N ASN A 263 1.17 -13.91 -18.15
CA ASN A 263 1.98 -14.50 -19.21
C ASN A 263 3.49 -14.41 -18.92
N ARG A 264 3.96 -13.29 -18.37
CA ARG A 264 5.36 -13.15 -17.96
C ARG A 264 5.74 -14.03 -16.77
N ILE A 265 4.87 -14.13 -15.76
CA ILE A 265 5.08 -15.05 -14.63
C ILE A 265 5.16 -16.48 -15.16
N ALA A 266 4.17 -16.90 -15.97
CA ALA A 266 4.15 -18.18 -16.65
C ALA A 266 5.45 -18.48 -17.39
N GLY A 267 5.97 -17.53 -18.18
CA GLY A 267 7.20 -17.74 -18.94
C GLY A 267 8.49 -17.75 -18.12
N THR A 268 8.46 -17.29 -16.87
CA THR A 268 9.65 -17.15 -16.02
C THR A 268 9.82 -18.31 -15.04
N GLU A 269 8.73 -18.73 -14.40
CA GLU A 269 8.77 -19.73 -13.34
C GLU A 269 8.84 -21.16 -13.91
N LYS A 270 9.63 -22.04 -13.30
CA LYS A 270 9.92 -23.39 -13.81
C LYS A 270 9.51 -24.53 -12.88
N ASN A 271 9.54 -24.29 -11.58
CA ASN A 271 9.31 -25.31 -10.56
C ASN A 271 7.91 -25.21 -9.93
N SER A 272 7.30 -24.03 -9.99
CA SER A 272 5.95 -23.78 -9.48
C SER A 272 4.88 -23.96 -10.56
N ILE A 273 3.71 -24.45 -10.17
CA ILE A 273 2.51 -24.48 -11.00
C ILE A 273 1.95 -23.06 -11.07
N VAL A 274 1.97 -22.46 -12.26
CA VAL A 274 1.44 -21.10 -12.46
C VAL A 274 -0.05 -21.20 -12.76
N THR A 275 -0.86 -20.65 -11.87
CA THR A 275 -2.32 -20.72 -11.93
C THR A 275 -2.92 -19.38 -12.35
N GLY A 276 -3.72 -19.39 -13.41
CA GLY A 276 -4.55 -18.26 -13.84
C GLY A 276 -6.01 -18.52 -13.51
N LEU A 277 -6.69 -17.48 -13.02
CA LEU A 277 -8.12 -17.53 -12.73
C LEU A 277 -8.94 -17.32 -14.01
N ALA A 278 -10.02 -18.07 -14.18
CA ALA A 278 -10.99 -17.85 -15.24
C ALA A 278 -12.41 -17.95 -14.70
N ARG A 279 -13.30 -17.03 -15.09
CA ARG A 279 -14.75 -17.26 -14.87
C ARG A 279 -15.18 -18.48 -15.69
N CYS A 280 -16.28 -19.13 -15.32
CA CYS A 280 -16.89 -20.21 -16.10
C CYS A 280 -17.55 -19.70 -17.42
N VAL A 281 -16.77 -19.02 -18.25
CA VAL A 281 -17.12 -18.48 -19.56
C VAL A 281 -16.00 -18.86 -20.51
N GLN A 282 -16.34 -19.42 -21.68
CA GLN A 282 -15.36 -19.98 -22.61
C GLN A 282 -14.26 -18.97 -22.98
N LYS A 283 -14.64 -17.73 -23.32
CA LYS A 283 -13.71 -16.64 -23.66
C LYS A 283 -12.66 -16.38 -22.56
N ASP A 284 -13.07 -16.44 -21.30
CA ASP A 284 -12.16 -16.19 -20.17
C ASP A 284 -11.19 -17.35 -19.98
N ILE A 285 -11.66 -18.58 -20.18
CA ILE A 285 -10.82 -19.78 -20.14
C ILE A 285 -9.79 -19.72 -21.28
N ASP A 286 -10.22 -19.39 -22.51
CA ASP A 286 -9.34 -19.23 -23.67
C ASP A 286 -8.29 -18.14 -23.43
N THR A 287 -8.71 -16.98 -22.92
CA THR A 287 -7.79 -15.87 -22.59
C THR A 287 -6.79 -16.29 -21.51
N THR A 288 -7.23 -17.08 -20.53
CA THR A 288 -6.36 -17.57 -19.45
C THR A 288 -5.38 -18.61 -19.96
N TRP A 289 -5.80 -19.51 -20.84
CA TRP A 289 -4.93 -20.45 -21.54
C TRP A 289 -3.87 -19.72 -22.37
N GLU A 290 -4.27 -18.72 -23.15
CA GLU A 290 -3.35 -17.93 -23.96
C GLU A 290 -2.26 -17.23 -23.12
N ALA A 291 -2.62 -16.78 -21.90
CA ALA A 291 -1.65 -16.26 -20.96
C ALA A 291 -0.72 -17.35 -20.41
N LEU A 292 -1.27 -18.52 -20.05
CA LEU A 292 -0.53 -19.58 -19.34
C LEU A 292 0.23 -20.55 -20.23
N LYS A 293 -0.07 -20.67 -21.52
CA LYS A 293 0.51 -21.70 -22.42
C LYS A 293 2.03 -21.70 -22.53
N VAL A 294 2.68 -20.64 -22.05
CA VAL A 294 4.15 -20.50 -21.97
C VAL A 294 4.75 -21.04 -20.67
N ALA A 295 3.92 -21.41 -19.69
CA ALA A 295 4.33 -22.02 -18.43
C ALA A 295 4.81 -23.46 -18.63
N GLU A 296 5.76 -23.86 -17.79
CA GLU A 296 6.19 -25.26 -17.70
C GLU A 296 5.04 -26.15 -17.18
N GLN A 297 4.28 -25.63 -16.21
CA GLN A 297 3.14 -26.30 -15.60
C GLN A 297 1.94 -25.33 -15.54
N PRO A 298 1.20 -25.14 -16.65
CA PRO A 298 0.04 -24.27 -16.67
C PRO A 298 -1.13 -24.89 -15.90
N HIS A 299 -1.86 -24.07 -15.14
CA HIS A 299 -3.05 -24.50 -14.42
C HIS A 299 -4.15 -23.44 -14.50
N ILE A 300 -5.36 -23.85 -14.89
CA ILE A 300 -6.51 -22.94 -14.96
C ILE A 300 -7.41 -23.23 -13.76
N HIS A 301 -7.57 -22.22 -12.90
CA HIS A 301 -8.55 -22.28 -11.82
C HIS A 301 -9.83 -21.60 -12.28
N VAL A 302 -10.85 -22.41 -12.59
CA VAL A 302 -12.17 -21.92 -12.96
C VAL A 302 -13.01 -21.58 -11.73
N PHE A 303 -13.70 -20.44 -11.76
CA PHE A 303 -14.57 -20.01 -10.67
C PHE A 303 -15.93 -19.51 -11.16
N LEU A 304 -16.95 -19.69 -10.32
CA LEU A 304 -18.33 -19.25 -10.54
C LEU A 304 -18.96 -18.84 -9.22
N ALA A 305 -19.73 -17.75 -9.22
CA ALA A 305 -20.44 -17.32 -8.03
C ALA A 305 -21.65 -18.22 -7.74
N THR A 306 -21.79 -18.69 -6.49
CA THR A 306 -22.80 -19.70 -6.10
C THR A 306 -23.79 -19.23 -5.04
N SER A 307 -23.68 -17.99 -4.54
CA SER A 307 -24.65 -17.50 -3.54
C SER A 307 -26.01 -17.18 -4.18
N PRO A 308 -27.14 -17.36 -3.46
CA PRO A 308 -28.48 -17.11 -3.99
C PRO A 308 -28.63 -15.72 -4.63
N ILE A 309 -28.08 -14.69 -3.99
CA ILE A 309 -28.08 -13.30 -4.47
C ILE A 309 -27.35 -13.19 -5.83
N HIS A 310 -26.18 -13.81 -5.98
CA HIS A 310 -25.46 -13.77 -7.25
C HIS A 310 -26.17 -14.56 -8.34
N MET A 311 -26.78 -15.69 -8.01
CA MET A 311 -27.53 -16.51 -8.97
C MET A 311 -28.76 -15.75 -9.50
N GLU A 312 -29.51 -15.09 -8.62
CA GLU A 312 -30.73 -14.35 -8.97
C GLU A 312 -30.42 -13.05 -9.73
N TYR A 313 -29.56 -12.20 -9.20
CA TYR A 313 -29.39 -10.84 -9.73
C TYR A 313 -28.28 -10.69 -10.75
N LYS A 314 -27.18 -11.45 -10.61
CA LYS A 314 -25.98 -11.31 -11.46
C LYS A 314 -25.97 -12.31 -12.61
N LEU A 315 -26.13 -13.59 -12.30
CA LEU A 315 -26.07 -14.67 -13.29
C LEU A 315 -27.42 -14.89 -13.98
N LYS A 316 -28.53 -14.56 -13.29
CA LYS A 316 -29.91 -14.84 -13.72
C LYS A 316 -30.10 -16.31 -14.09
N LYS A 317 -29.60 -17.21 -13.24
CA LYS A 317 -29.59 -18.67 -13.44
C LYS A 317 -30.08 -19.40 -12.22
N SER A 318 -30.70 -20.56 -12.42
CA SER A 318 -31.04 -21.48 -11.33
C SER A 318 -29.79 -22.18 -10.77
N PRO A 319 -29.84 -22.75 -9.56
CA PRO A 319 -28.75 -23.55 -8.99
C PRO A 319 -28.30 -24.70 -9.91
N GLU A 320 -29.23 -25.36 -10.60
CA GLU A 320 -28.96 -26.46 -11.54
C GLU A 320 -28.18 -25.97 -12.76
N GLN A 321 -28.57 -24.81 -13.32
CA GLN A 321 -27.88 -24.20 -14.46
C GLN A 321 -26.48 -23.71 -14.09
N VAL A 322 -26.28 -23.27 -12.84
CA VAL A 322 -24.98 -22.86 -12.30
C VAL A 322 -24.06 -24.08 -12.15
N LEU A 323 -24.60 -25.20 -11.65
CA LEU A 323 -23.87 -26.46 -11.55
C LEU A 323 -23.48 -26.99 -12.94
N GLU A 324 -24.41 -26.99 -13.88
CA GLU A 324 -24.16 -27.42 -15.27
C GLU A 324 -23.04 -26.58 -15.91
N GLN A 325 -23.13 -25.25 -15.79
CA GLN A 325 -22.10 -24.33 -16.29
C GLN A 325 -20.73 -24.57 -15.65
N ALA A 326 -20.67 -24.85 -14.35
CA ALA A 326 -19.41 -25.15 -13.67
C ALA A 326 -18.80 -26.46 -14.21
N VAL A 327 -19.60 -27.51 -14.38
CA VAL A 327 -19.16 -28.79 -14.93
C VAL A 327 -18.67 -28.63 -16.37
N GLU A 328 -19.39 -27.89 -17.21
CA GLU A 328 -18.99 -27.62 -18.59
C GLU A 328 -17.68 -26.83 -18.66
N ALA A 329 -17.52 -25.80 -17.83
CA ALA A 329 -16.31 -25.00 -17.77
C ALA A 329 -15.09 -25.82 -17.34
N VAL A 330 -15.22 -26.70 -16.34
CA VAL A 330 -14.14 -27.62 -15.93
C VAL A 330 -13.80 -28.60 -17.06
N LYS A 331 -14.81 -29.18 -17.72
CA LYS A 331 -14.59 -30.07 -18.87
C LYS A 331 -13.90 -29.36 -20.02
N TYR A 332 -14.22 -28.10 -20.25
CA TYR A 332 -13.62 -27.29 -21.31
C TYR A 332 -12.18 -26.92 -20.97
N ALA A 333 -11.92 -26.39 -19.78
CA ALA A 333 -10.57 -25.99 -19.33
C ALA A 333 -9.58 -27.16 -19.22
N LYS A 334 -10.08 -28.40 -19.13
CA LYS A 334 -9.26 -29.62 -19.14
C LYS A 334 -8.73 -29.99 -20.54
N LYS A 335 -9.37 -29.52 -21.62
CA LYS A 335 -8.96 -29.82 -23.00
C LYS A 335 -7.74 -29.01 -23.39
#